data_AF-A0A7H0HLJ1-F1
#
_entry.id   AF-A0A7H0HLJ1-F1
#
_cell.length_a   1.000
_cell.length_b   1.000
_cell.length_c   1.000
_cell.angle_alpha   90.00
_cell.angle_beta   90.00
_cell.angle_gamma   90.00
#
_symmetry.space_group_name_H-M   'P 1'
#
loop_
_entity.id
_entity.type
_entity.pdbx_description
1 polymer ?
#
loop_
_entity_poly.entity_id
_entity_poly.type
_entity_poly.pdbx_seq_one_letter_code
_entity_poly.pdbx_strand_id
1 'polypeptide(L)'
;MLAACGGGGGGSPSETPAPAPAPAPTPAPAPAPQPLPVERIEPYDPGDVAAKTATVAPRALASGQSVARVVMGPVASGALPAPSAALGATEPQIGVAREVPGVATVSELSSLLRWADTGRGTRVAALSVTAQGAKGVRLGVLVRGLPEGAVLRFYAQAGGAVVEVPAQDVLSSVARNLRANTPDEAAHTYWSPDFGGPETTMEVEIPATAAISGVRLAVPRLSHYVLAPDEAEAQGFSKVGEAGSCEVDVMCKPEYLSQSRSVARMIYVREGKSYLCSGTLLNDIRSSGTPYFLSAHHCISTQAEASSLITDWFYRSTACNTGTVNAGAQRRTGGATLLYATATTDTSFMRLNEAPPPGIVYAGSYFGSLAPGLSVAGVHHPKGDLQKFSQGVLLRFSTCSGETCYASNAENGTFLTLGWQQGVTEGGSSGSGLFYTIGEKRYVVGQLFGGASSCQNPAGVDQYGRFDSAYRNSIKQWLNP
;
A
#
# COMPACT_ATOMS: atom_id res chain seq x y z
N MET A 1 -67.40 -105.56 12.37
CA MET A 1 -66.34 -106.47 11.91
C MET A 1 -65.44 -105.71 10.94
N LEU A 2 -64.14 -105.99 11.04
CA LEU A 2 -62.98 -105.39 10.40
C LEU A 2 -63.17 -104.65 9.06
N ALA A 3 -62.57 -103.47 8.94
CA ALA A 3 -61.93 -103.02 7.71
C ALA A 3 -60.68 -102.20 8.07
N ALA A 4 -59.52 -102.72 7.68
CA ALA A 4 -58.18 -102.21 8.00
C ALA A 4 -57.71 -101.18 6.95
N CYS A 5 -57.00 -100.15 7.40
CA CYS A 5 -56.32 -99.18 6.55
C CYS A 5 -54.95 -99.72 6.09
N GLY A 6 -54.76 -99.82 4.78
CA GLY A 6 -53.48 -100.05 4.12
C GLY A 6 -52.86 -98.74 3.63
N GLY A 7 -51.54 -98.60 3.81
CA GLY A 7 -50.75 -97.46 3.34
C GLY A 7 -50.53 -97.47 1.82
N GLY A 8 -50.30 -96.28 1.28
CA GLY A 8 -49.88 -96.05 -0.10
C GLY A 8 -49.12 -94.73 -0.17
N GLY A 9 -47.85 -94.82 -0.56
CA GLY A 9 -46.98 -93.66 -0.78
C GLY A 9 -46.91 -93.26 -2.26
N GLY A 10 -46.36 -92.07 -2.47
CA GLY A 10 -45.52 -91.77 -3.64
C GLY A 10 -46.11 -90.87 -4.72
N GLY A 11 -45.58 -89.64 -4.79
CA GLY A 11 -45.32 -88.95 -6.06
C GLY A 11 -46.28 -87.82 -6.44
N SER A 12 -46.12 -86.64 -5.83
CA SER A 12 -46.70 -85.39 -6.36
C SER A 12 -45.93 -84.89 -7.59
N PRO A 13 -46.61 -84.28 -8.58
CA PRO A 13 -46.00 -83.81 -9.82
C PRO A 13 -45.20 -82.51 -9.66
N SER A 14 -44.16 -82.39 -10.49
CA SER A 14 -43.22 -81.28 -10.59
C SER A 14 -43.88 -80.00 -11.10
N GLU A 15 -43.99 -78.97 -10.26
CA GLU A 15 -44.24 -77.59 -10.68
C GLU A 15 -42.91 -76.88 -11.02
N THR A 16 -42.83 -76.30 -12.21
CA THR A 16 -41.68 -75.51 -12.68
C THR A 16 -41.57 -74.20 -11.87
N PRO A 17 -40.40 -73.80 -11.36
CA PRO A 17 -40.27 -72.53 -10.64
C PRO A 17 -40.39 -71.33 -11.59
N ALA A 18 -41.12 -70.29 -11.17
CA ALA A 18 -41.15 -69.00 -11.86
C ALA A 18 -39.76 -68.33 -11.87
N PRO A 19 -39.41 -67.55 -12.91
CA PRO A 19 -38.11 -66.89 -13.00
C PRO A 19 -37.95 -65.84 -11.89
N ALA A 20 -36.75 -65.80 -11.29
CA ALA A 20 -36.42 -64.86 -10.22
C ALA A 20 -36.48 -63.40 -10.70
N PRO A 21 -36.95 -62.46 -9.85
CA PRO A 21 -36.98 -61.04 -10.19
C PRO A 21 -35.55 -60.49 -10.38
N ALA A 22 -35.38 -59.62 -11.38
CA ALA A 22 -34.10 -58.98 -11.66
C ALA A 22 -33.61 -58.16 -10.44
N PRO A 23 -32.30 -58.18 -10.13
CA PRO A 23 -31.75 -57.43 -9.00
C PRO A 23 -31.98 -55.93 -9.20
N ALA A 24 -32.45 -55.26 -8.14
CA ALA A 24 -32.59 -53.81 -8.12
C ALA A 24 -31.23 -53.13 -8.42
N PRO A 25 -31.19 -52.06 -9.22
CA PRO A 25 -29.95 -51.35 -9.48
C PRO A 25 -29.37 -50.83 -8.16
N THR A 26 -28.09 -51.13 -7.93
CA THR A 26 -27.35 -50.62 -6.77
C THR A 26 -27.41 -49.09 -6.78
N PRO A 27 -27.77 -48.42 -5.67
CA PRO A 27 -27.72 -46.97 -5.59
C PRO A 27 -26.33 -46.49 -5.99
N ALA A 28 -26.26 -45.52 -6.90
CA ALA A 28 -24.99 -44.89 -7.26
C ALA A 28 -24.34 -44.37 -5.96
N PRO A 29 -23.03 -44.61 -5.74
CA PRO A 29 -22.34 -44.08 -4.57
C PRO A 29 -22.54 -42.56 -4.52
N ALA A 30 -22.87 -42.05 -3.33
CA ALA A 30 -23.02 -40.62 -3.11
C ALA A 30 -21.78 -39.91 -3.66
N PRO A 31 -21.93 -38.80 -4.43
CA PRO A 31 -20.79 -38.06 -4.93
C PRO A 31 -19.89 -37.72 -3.75
N ALA A 32 -18.57 -37.95 -3.91
CA ALA A 32 -17.61 -37.62 -2.88
C ALA A 32 -17.82 -36.16 -2.47
N PRO A 33 -17.77 -35.82 -1.15
CA PRO A 33 -17.93 -34.44 -0.73
C PRO A 33 -16.92 -33.60 -1.50
N GLN A 34 -17.42 -32.58 -2.21
CA GLN A 34 -16.51 -31.65 -2.89
C GLN A 34 -15.57 -31.06 -1.83
N PRO A 35 -14.27 -30.90 -2.14
CA PRO A 35 -13.36 -30.20 -1.23
C PRO A 35 -13.99 -28.86 -0.88
N LEU A 36 -14.10 -28.55 0.41
CA LEU A 36 -14.59 -27.24 0.84
C LEU A 36 -13.79 -26.15 0.11
N PRO A 37 -14.44 -25.06 -0.34
CA PRO A 37 -13.71 -23.95 -0.95
C PRO A 37 -12.62 -23.50 0.02
N VAL A 38 -11.37 -23.51 -0.45
CA VAL A 38 -10.26 -23.00 0.34
C VAL A 38 -10.42 -21.49 0.37
N GLU A 39 -10.93 -20.93 1.49
CA GLU A 39 -11.20 -19.50 1.65
C GLU A 39 -9.91 -18.67 1.89
N ARG A 40 -8.85 -18.99 1.14
CA ARG A 40 -7.57 -18.30 1.17
C ARG A 40 -6.89 -18.27 -0.19
N ILE A 41 -6.10 -17.22 -0.38
CA ILE A 41 -5.06 -17.15 -1.41
C ILE A 41 -3.72 -17.37 -0.71
N GLU A 42 -2.91 -18.27 -1.28
CA GLU A 42 -1.59 -18.60 -0.74
C GLU A 42 -0.61 -17.43 -0.93
N PRO A 43 0.33 -17.20 0.00
CA PRO A 43 1.43 -16.27 -0.21
C PRO A 43 2.29 -16.72 -1.39
N TYR A 44 2.84 -15.75 -2.12
CA TYR A 44 3.72 -15.98 -3.26
C TYR A 44 5.05 -15.24 -3.04
N ASP A 45 6.13 -16.02 -2.94
CA ASP A 45 7.50 -15.52 -2.88
C ASP A 45 8.15 -15.74 -4.26
N PRO A 46 8.31 -14.70 -5.09
CA PRO A 46 9.02 -14.80 -6.36
C PRO A 46 10.53 -15.04 -6.17
N GLY A 47 11.05 -14.98 -4.93
CA GLY A 47 12.47 -15.05 -4.60
C GLY A 47 13.23 -13.81 -5.08
N ASP A 48 14.54 -13.97 -5.26
CA ASP A 48 15.41 -12.95 -5.86
C ASP A 48 15.27 -12.88 -7.39
N VAL A 49 14.26 -13.52 -7.98
CA VAL A 49 13.99 -13.42 -9.41
C VAL A 49 13.57 -11.98 -9.68
N ALA A 50 14.55 -11.16 -10.02
CA ALA A 50 14.34 -9.79 -10.41
C ALA A 50 13.25 -9.76 -11.48
N ALA A 51 12.13 -9.08 -11.20
CA ALA A 51 11.37 -8.50 -12.28
C ALA A 51 12.39 -7.67 -13.06
N LYS A 52 12.79 -8.16 -14.24
CA LYS A 52 13.77 -7.50 -15.11
C LYS A 52 13.09 -6.26 -15.69
N THR A 53 12.91 -5.23 -14.88
CA THR A 53 12.77 -3.88 -15.38
C THR A 53 14.18 -3.44 -15.73
N ALA A 54 14.44 -3.20 -17.02
CA ALA A 54 15.68 -2.59 -17.42
C ALA A 54 15.80 -1.24 -16.70
N THR A 55 16.65 -1.17 -15.68
CA THR A 55 17.05 0.10 -15.07
C THR A 55 17.92 0.80 -16.09
N VAL A 56 17.29 1.61 -16.93
CA VAL A 56 18.01 2.57 -17.76
C VAL A 56 18.63 3.56 -16.77
N ALA A 57 19.95 3.54 -16.66
CA ALA A 57 20.65 4.51 -15.83
C ALA A 57 20.22 5.92 -16.27
N PRO A 58 19.90 6.82 -15.33
CA PRO A 58 19.51 8.18 -15.67
C PRO A 58 20.63 8.80 -16.52
N ARG A 59 20.24 9.51 -17.58
CA ARG A 59 21.21 10.13 -18.46
C ARG A 59 21.92 11.24 -17.69
N ALA A 60 23.21 11.45 -17.98
CA ALA A 60 23.98 12.53 -17.39
C ALA A 60 23.28 13.89 -17.62
N LEU A 61 23.19 14.69 -16.56
CA LEU A 61 22.69 16.06 -16.63
C LEU A 61 23.57 16.88 -17.58
N ALA A 62 22.96 17.76 -18.38
CA ALA A 62 23.76 18.59 -19.28
C ALA A 62 24.55 19.63 -18.48
N SER A 63 25.86 19.71 -18.69
CA SER A 63 26.75 20.64 -17.98
C SER A 63 26.54 22.09 -18.42
N GLY A 64 26.58 23.04 -17.46
CA GLY A 64 26.54 24.48 -17.76
C GLY A 64 25.15 25.06 -18.05
N GLN A 65 24.07 24.34 -17.73
CA GLN A 65 22.71 24.85 -17.88
C GLN A 65 22.39 25.98 -16.88
N SER A 66 21.67 27.00 -17.36
CA SER A 66 21.05 28.01 -16.49
C SER A 66 19.82 27.43 -15.79
N VAL A 67 19.86 27.36 -14.46
CA VAL A 67 18.75 26.91 -13.62
C VAL A 67 18.02 28.12 -13.06
N ALA A 68 16.73 28.27 -13.38
CA ALA A 68 15.88 29.27 -12.72
C ALA A 68 15.74 28.90 -11.24
N ARG A 69 15.77 29.89 -10.33
CA ARG A 69 15.77 29.64 -8.89
C ARG A 69 14.63 30.37 -8.20
N VAL A 70 13.90 29.65 -7.35
CA VAL A 70 12.95 30.22 -6.39
C VAL A 70 13.41 29.82 -4.99
N VAL A 71 13.58 30.82 -4.11
CA VAL A 71 13.97 30.59 -2.71
C VAL A 71 12.84 31.06 -1.82
N MET A 72 12.34 30.15 -0.99
CA MET A 72 11.27 30.39 -0.03
C MET A 72 11.85 30.39 1.38
N GLY A 73 11.44 31.35 2.21
CA GLY A 73 11.83 31.41 3.62
C GLY A 73 11.33 30.20 4.43
N PRO A 74 11.73 30.07 5.70
CA PRO A 74 11.36 28.94 6.54
C PRO A 74 9.86 28.92 6.86
N VAL A 75 9.40 27.78 7.36
CA VAL A 75 8.07 27.63 7.96
C VAL A 75 8.19 27.90 9.47
N ALA A 76 7.15 28.49 10.08
CA ALA A 76 7.12 28.72 11.52
C ALA A 76 7.18 27.39 12.31
N SER A 77 7.75 27.43 13.52
CA SER A 77 7.68 26.30 14.43
C SER A 77 6.22 25.93 14.77
N GLY A 78 5.94 24.64 14.94
CA GLY A 78 4.57 24.17 15.24
C GLY A 78 3.60 24.22 14.07
N ALA A 79 4.09 24.21 12.82
CA ALA A 79 3.22 24.24 11.63
C ALA A 79 2.47 22.93 11.37
N LEU A 80 2.85 21.84 12.03
CA LEU A 80 2.09 20.60 12.03
C LEU A 80 1.01 20.64 13.11
N PRO A 81 -0.17 20.06 12.85
CA PRO A 81 -1.20 19.94 13.87
C PRO A 81 -0.68 19.10 15.06
N ALA A 82 -1.25 19.33 16.23
CA ALA A 82 -1.00 18.45 17.38
C ALA A 82 -1.47 17.02 17.04
N PRO A 83 -0.77 15.98 17.54
CA PRO A 83 -1.24 14.60 17.40
C PRO A 83 -2.67 14.47 17.95
N SER A 84 -3.59 13.93 17.15
CA SER A 84 -4.96 13.67 17.61
C SER A 84 -4.99 12.49 18.57
N ALA A 85 -5.83 12.56 19.62
CA ALA A 85 -6.13 11.44 20.49
C ALA A 85 -7.37 10.65 20.04
N ALA A 86 -7.90 10.99 18.85
CA ALA A 86 -9.04 10.33 18.23
C ALA A 86 -8.77 8.84 17.95
N LEU A 87 -9.81 8.02 18.16
CA LEU A 87 -9.86 6.62 17.74
C LEU A 87 -10.05 6.57 16.22
N GLY A 88 -9.11 5.95 15.50
CA GLY A 88 -9.09 6.03 14.03
C GLY A 88 -8.54 7.37 13.54
N ALA A 89 -7.69 7.31 12.50
CA ALA A 89 -7.02 8.46 11.89
C ALA A 89 -6.16 9.33 12.81
N THR A 90 -4.95 8.86 13.10
CA THR A 90 -3.79 9.76 13.07
C THR A 90 -2.84 9.29 11.98
N GLU A 91 -3.19 9.58 10.73
CA GLU A 91 -2.21 9.64 9.65
C GLU A 91 -1.22 10.78 9.99
N PRO A 92 0.04 10.49 10.39
CA PRO A 92 0.93 11.53 10.85
C PRO A 92 1.24 12.46 9.69
N GLN A 93 0.87 13.74 9.85
CA GLN A 93 1.24 14.76 8.89
C GLN A 93 2.72 15.10 9.11
N ILE A 94 3.53 14.94 8.08
CA ILE A 94 4.96 15.29 8.10
C ILE A 94 5.29 16.52 7.28
N GLY A 95 4.37 16.96 6.41
CA GLY A 95 4.60 18.09 5.53
C GLY A 95 3.42 19.04 5.43
N VAL A 96 3.71 20.31 5.16
CA VAL A 96 2.73 21.38 4.97
C VAL A 96 2.69 21.84 3.51
N ALA A 97 1.52 22.24 3.05
CA ALA A 97 1.37 22.87 1.74
C ALA A 97 1.93 24.29 1.77
N ARG A 98 2.64 24.70 0.70
CA ARG A 98 3.08 26.07 0.51
C ARG A 98 2.86 26.50 -0.93
N GLU A 99 2.31 27.70 -1.12
CA GLU A 99 2.25 28.35 -2.42
C GLU A 99 3.65 28.79 -2.87
N VAL A 100 3.99 28.59 -4.13
CA VAL A 100 5.32 28.92 -4.68
C VAL A 100 5.22 30.20 -5.53
N PRO A 101 5.72 31.34 -5.02
CA PRO A 101 5.56 32.62 -5.70
C PRO A 101 6.35 32.67 -7.01
N GLY A 102 5.79 33.33 -8.04
CA GLY A 102 6.47 33.61 -9.30
C GLY A 102 6.61 32.41 -10.25
N VAL A 103 5.98 31.28 -9.94
CA VAL A 103 5.89 30.08 -10.82
C VAL A 103 4.52 29.41 -10.76
N ALA A 104 3.50 30.09 -10.21
CA ALA A 104 2.20 29.49 -9.94
C ALA A 104 1.34 29.32 -11.20
N THR A 105 1.62 30.09 -12.24
CA THR A 105 0.96 30.03 -13.54
C THR A 105 1.92 29.58 -14.64
N VAL A 106 1.35 29.11 -15.76
CA VAL A 106 2.13 28.70 -16.94
C VAL A 106 2.96 29.87 -17.48
N SER A 107 2.38 31.07 -17.51
CA SER A 107 3.05 32.29 -17.98
C SER A 107 4.27 32.61 -17.12
N GLU A 108 4.09 32.65 -15.80
CA GLU A 108 5.16 32.93 -14.84
C GLU A 108 6.33 31.94 -15.00
N LEU A 109 6.06 30.63 -14.94
CA LEU A 109 7.12 29.63 -15.07
C LEU A 109 7.82 29.73 -16.43
N SER A 110 7.07 29.85 -17.54
CA SER A 110 7.64 29.93 -18.88
C SER A 110 8.57 31.14 -19.07
N SER A 111 8.30 32.25 -18.40
CA SER A 111 9.13 33.47 -18.46
C SER A 111 10.49 33.32 -17.75
N LEU A 112 10.56 32.43 -16.76
CA LEU A 112 11.78 32.14 -16.00
C LEU A 112 12.65 31.07 -16.64
N LEU A 113 12.04 30.10 -17.35
CA LEU A 113 12.79 29.04 -18.01
C LEU A 113 13.72 29.62 -19.09
N ARG A 114 14.97 29.16 -19.07
CA ARG A 114 16.01 29.51 -20.02
C ARG A 114 16.42 28.24 -20.75
N TRP A 115 15.99 28.14 -22.00
CA TRP A 115 16.21 26.96 -22.83
C TRP A 115 17.59 26.98 -23.45
N ALA A 116 18.27 25.82 -23.40
CA ALA A 116 19.52 25.59 -24.10
C ALA A 116 19.40 24.33 -24.96
N ASP A 117 19.94 24.37 -26.19
CA ASP A 117 20.12 23.16 -26.99
C ASP A 117 21.22 22.29 -26.34
N THR A 118 21.02 20.98 -26.34
CA THR A 118 22.05 20.01 -25.91
C THR A 118 22.76 19.45 -27.13
N GLY A 119 23.97 18.90 -26.92
CA GLY A 119 24.71 18.19 -27.98
C GLY A 119 24.05 16.91 -28.50
N ARG A 120 22.83 16.57 -28.05
CA ARG A 120 22.11 15.33 -28.38
C ARG A 120 20.79 15.58 -29.12
N GLY A 121 20.59 16.77 -29.68
CA GLY A 121 19.36 17.11 -30.43
C GLY A 121 18.13 17.29 -29.54
N THR A 122 18.32 17.70 -28.29
CA THR A 122 17.26 18.07 -27.35
C THR A 122 17.43 19.51 -26.89
N ARG A 123 16.40 20.06 -26.25
CA ARG A 123 16.44 21.32 -25.51
C ARG A 123 16.10 21.06 -24.05
N VAL A 124 16.75 21.79 -23.17
CA VAL A 124 16.60 21.64 -21.72
C VAL A 124 16.38 22.99 -21.05
N ALA A 125 15.56 23.01 -20.01
CA ALA A 125 15.42 24.13 -19.08
C ALA A 125 15.08 23.58 -17.69
N ALA A 126 15.52 24.26 -16.63
CA ALA A 126 15.32 23.79 -15.26
C ALA A 126 14.85 24.89 -14.31
N LEU A 127 14.08 24.47 -13.31
CA LEU A 127 13.66 25.24 -12.14
C LEU A 127 14.14 24.52 -10.87
N SER A 128 14.94 25.18 -10.04
CA SER A 128 15.22 24.76 -8.67
C SER A 128 14.38 25.56 -7.69
N VAL A 129 13.68 24.87 -6.79
CA VAL A 129 12.94 25.49 -5.70
C VAL A 129 13.57 25.06 -4.37
N THR A 130 14.06 26.04 -3.60
CA THR A 130 14.59 25.84 -2.25
C THR A 130 13.57 26.33 -1.23
N ALA A 131 13.10 25.45 -0.35
CA ALA A 131 12.29 25.78 0.80
C ALA A 131 13.13 25.66 2.09
N GLN A 132 13.60 26.80 2.61
CA GLN A 132 14.54 26.83 3.73
C GLN A 132 14.05 26.03 4.93
N GLY A 133 14.91 25.18 5.49
CA GLY A 133 14.61 24.35 6.66
C GLY A 133 13.79 23.09 6.39
N ALA A 134 13.30 22.88 5.16
CA ALA A 134 12.56 21.66 4.85
C ALA A 134 13.47 20.43 4.90
N LYS A 135 12.90 19.32 5.40
CA LYS A 135 13.52 17.99 5.44
C LYS A 135 13.34 17.19 4.15
N GLY A 136 12.54 17.73 3.25
CA GLY A 136 12.13 17.16 1.96
C GLY A 136 11.20 18.14 1.26
N VAL A 137 11.26 18.17 -0.06
CA VAL A 137 10.43 19.04 -0.89
C VAL A 137 9.84 18.24 -2.04
N ARG A 138 8.51 18.22 -2.14
CA ARG A 138 7.80 17.70 -3.32
C ARG A 138 7.13 18.84 -4.06
N LEU A 139 7.47 19.04 -5.32
CA LEU A 139 6.85 20.05 -6.19
C LEU A 139 5.51 19.51 -6.70
N GLY A 140 4.44 20.28 -6.57
CA GLY A 140 3.18 20.04 -7.24
C GLY A 140 3.21 20.65 -8.63
N VAL A 141 3.70 19.90 -9.62
CA VAL A 141 3.83 20.35 -11.01
C VAL A 141 2.46 20.27 -11.68
N LEU A 142 1.84 21.42 -11.94
CA LEU A 142 0.60 21.51 -12.69
C LEU A 142 0.88 21.36 -14.19
N VAL A 143 0.46 20.23 -14.76
CA VAL A 143 0.73 19.86 -16.15
C VAL A 143 -0.45 20.26 -17.03
N ARG A 144 -0.32 21.36 -17.77
CA ARG A 144 -1.30 21.79 -18.78
C ARG A 144 -0.92 21.36 -20.19
N GLY A 145 0.31 20.95 -20.41
CA GLY A 145 0.80 20.50 -21.72
C GLY A 145 2.26 20.10 -21.63
N LEU A 146 2.61 18.97 -22.26
CA LEU A 146 3.96 18.45 -22.31
C LEU A 146 4.15 17.77 -23.68
N PRO A 147 5.14 18.16 -24.49
CA PRO A 147 5.33 17.59 -25.82
C PRO A 147 5.64 16.08 -25.79
N GLU A 148 5.32 15.39 -26.89
CA GLU A 148 5.77 14.01 -27.08
C GLU A 148 7.30 13.92 -27.06
N GLY A 149 7.84 12.85 -26.47
CA GLY A 149 9.28 12.67 -26.29
C GLY A 149 9.92 13.56 -25.21
N ALA A 150 9.13 14.39 -24.51
CA ALA A 150 9.64 15.14 -23.37
C ALA A 150 9.91 14.22 -22.17
N VAL A 151 10.85 14.64 -21.32
CA VAL A 151 11.24 13.96 -20.08
C VAL A 151 11.36 15.00 -18.98
N LEU A 152 10.69 14.76 -17.85
CA LEU A 152 10.93 15.50 -16.62
C LEU A 152 12.05 14.82 -15.84
N ARG A 153 13.05 15.56 -15.37
CA ARG A 153 14.04 15.05 -14.42
C ARG A 153 13.92 15.77 -13.09
N PHE A 154 13.97 15.01 -12.02
CA PHE A 154 13.97 15.54 -10.66
C PHE A 154 15.28 15.18 -9.95
N TYR A 155 15.90 16.14 -9.28
CA TYR A 155 17.14 15.96 -8.54
C TYR A 155 17.40 17.12 -7.56
N ALA A 156 18.34 16.94 -6.63
CA ALA A 156 18.92 18.02 -5.84
C ALA A 156 20.21 18.54 -6.50
N GLN A 157 20.45 19.86 -6.49
CA GLN A 157 21.66 20.47 -7.08
C GLN A 157 22.94 20.04 -6.37
N ALA A 158 22.84 19.66 -5.09
CA ALA A 158 23.96 19.13 -4.32
C ALA A 158 24.48 17.76 -4.84
N GLY A 159 23.77 17.14 -5.78
CA GLY A 159 24.08 15.83 -6.35
C GLY A 159 23.23 14.71 -5.76
N GLY A 160 23.50 13.47 -6.16
CA GLY A 160 22.78 12.27 -5.72
C GLY A 160 21.93 11.64 -6.82
N ALA A 161 20.82 11.02 -6.42
CA ALA A 161 19.93 10.32 -7.35
C ALA A 161 19.18 11.30 -8.27
N VAL A 162 19.01 10.91 -9.53
CA VAL A 162 18.18 11.61 -10.52
C VAL A 162 17.02 10.70 -10.87
N VAL A 163 15.80 11.23 -10.83
CA VAL A 163 14.59 10.51 -11.25
C VAL A 163 14.14 11.07 -12.60
N GLU A 164 14.16 10.25 -13.64
CA GLU A 164 13.63 10.60 -14.97
C GLU A 164 12.20 10.07 -15.11
N VAL A 165 11.29 10.94 -15.56
CA VAL A 165 9.88 10.63 -15.78
C VAL A 165 9.51 11.04 -17.21
N PRO A 166 9.35 10.07 -18.12
CA PRO A 166 8.84 10.32 -19.46
C PRO A 166 7.48 11.05 -19.44
N ALA A 167 7.25 11.94 -20.41
CA ALA A 167 6.00 12.67 -20.53
C ALA A 167 4.77 11.76 -20.59
N GLN A 168 4.90 10.59 -21.22
CA GLN A 168 3.84 9.58 -21.28
C GLN A 168 3.38 9.12 -19.88
N ASP A 169 4.29 9.02 -18.90
CA ASP A 169 3.97 8.53 -17.57
C ASP A 169 3.28 9.62 -16.75
N VAL A 170 3.75 10.86 -16.90
CA VAL A 170 3.10 12.07 -16.36
C VAL A 170 1.68 12.20 -16.89
N LEU A 171 1.51 12.16 -18.22
CA LEU A 171 0.21 12.29 -18.88
C LEU A 171 -0.71 11.10 -18.58
N SER A 172 -0.17 9.89 -18.42
CA SER A 172 -0.93 8.72 -17.97
C SER A 172 -1.44 8.89 -16.54
N SER A 173 -0.65 9.53 -15.67
CA SER A 173 -1.09 9.90 -14.31
C SER A 173 -2.25 10.89 -14.35
N VAL A 174 -2.14 11.95 -15.15
CA VAL A 174 -3.22 12.93 -15.36
C VAL A 174 -4.48 12.25 -15.90
N ALA A 175 -4.35 11.42 -16.92
CA ALA A 175 -5.48 10.70 -17.51
C ALA A 175 -6.13 9.69 -16.54
N ARG A 176 -5.37 9.08 -15.62
CA ARG A 176 -5.94 8.26 -14.53
C ARG A 176 -6.76 9.12 -13.57
N ASN A 177 -6.23 10.26 -13.14
CA ASN A 177 -6.93 11.14 -12.22
C ASN A 177 -8.24 11.69 -12.82
N LEU A 178 -8.20 12.10 -14.09
CA LEU A 178 -9.38 12.59 -14.82
C LEU A 178 -10.47 11.52 -14.96
N ARG A 179 -10.09 10.27 -15.29
CA ARG A 179 -11.04 9.14 -15.36
C ARG A 179 -11.69 8.82 -14.01
N ALA A 180 -11.03 9.17 -12.92
CA ALA A 180 -11.56 9.03 -11.57
C ALA A 180 -12.37 10.26 -11.10
N ASN A 181 -12.72 11.19 -11.99
CA ASN A 181 -13.44 12.44 -11.68
C ASN A 181 -12.73 13.31 -10.63
N THR A 182 -11.40 13.27 -10.59
CA THR A 182 -10.61 14.15 -9.72
C THR A 182 -10.82 15.62 -10.14
N PRO A 183 -10.93 16.57 -9.19
CA PRO A 183 -10.99 18.00 -9.51
C PRO A 183 -9.82 18.45 -10.41
N ASP A 184 -10.09 19.36 -11.35
CA ASP A 184 -9.19 19.68 -12.46
C ASP A 184 -7.73 19.95 -12.06
N GLU A 185 -7.49 20.83 -11.08
CA GLU A 185 -6.12 21.17 -10.66
C GLU A 185 -5.40 19.97 -10.07
N ALA A 186 -6.05 19.23 -9.15
CA ALA A 186 -5.49 18.02 -8.56
C ALA A 186 -5.27 16.92 -9.61
N ALA A 187 -6.17 16.82 -10.61
CA ALA A 187 -6.05 15.84 -11.68
C ALA A 187 -4.83 16.08 -12.56
N HIS A 188 -4.52 17.35 -12.82
CA HIS A 188 -3.37 17.77 -13.62
C HIS A 188 -2.08 17.97 -12.80
N THR A 189 -2.11 17.77 -11.49
CA THR A 189 -0.92 17.91 -10.64
C THR A 189 -0.13 16.60 -10.62
N TYR A 190 1.13 16.67 -11.02
CA TYR A 190 2.13 15.63 -10.83
C TYR A 190 3.04 16.00 -9.67
N TRP A 191 3.11 15.16 -8.64
CA TRP A 191 3.96 15.38 -7.48
C TRP A 191 5.36 14.80 -7.71
N SER A 192 6.39 15.64 -7.64
CA SER A 192 7.78 15.18 -7.74
C SER A 192 8.15 14.21 -6.60
N PRO A 193 9.21 13.41 -6.75
CA PRO A 193 9.93 12.83 -5.61
C PRO A 193 10.49 13.90 -4.67
N ASP A 194 10.93 13.48 -3.48
CA ASP A 194 11.79 14.25 -2.59
C ASP A 194 13.21 13.65 -2.54
N PHE A 195 14.18 14.45 -2.10
CA PHE A 195 15.60 14.08 -2.09
C PHE A 195 16.27 14.28 -0.72
N GLY A 196 15.49 14.28 0.38
CA GLY A 196 16.04 14.39 1.74
C GLY A 196 16.73 15.73 2.03
N GLY A 197 16.04 16.84 1.76
CA GLY A 197 16.58 18.18 2.01
C GLY A 197 15.66 19.30 1.54
N PRO A 198 16.14 20.56 1.60
CA PRO A 198 15.33 21.73 1.36
C PRO A 198 15.14 22.08 -0.11
N GLU A 199 15.65 21.28 -1.05
CA GLU A 199 15.67 21.64 -2.47
C GLU A 199 15.20 20.48 -3.35
N THR A 200 14.36 20.81 -4.33
CA THR A 200 14.07 19.95 -5.48
C THR A 200 14.18 20.77 -6.75
N THR A 201 14.95 20.26 -7.72
CA THR A 201 15.03 20.77 -9.08
C THR A 201 14.14 19.94 -10.01
N MET A 202 13.37 20.61 -10.85
CA MET A 202 12.71 20.04 -12.03
C MET A 202 13.42 20.53 -13.29
N GLU A 203 14.02 19.63 -14.05
CA GLU A 203 14.49 19.88 -15.42
C GLU A 203 13.48 19.30 -16.41
N VAL A 204 13.22 20.03 -17.49
CA VAL A 204 12.40 19.60 -18.62
C VAL A 204 13.31 19.44 -19.82
N GLU A 205 13.43 18.23 -20.35
CA GLU A 205 14.08 17.96 -21.64
C GLU A 205 13.01 17.71 -22.70
N ILE A 206 13.11 18.35 -23.86
CA ILE A 206 12.24 18.14 -25.02
C ILE A 206 13.08 17.87 -26.28
N PRO A 207 12.56 17.17 -27.30
CA PRO A 207 13.23 17.08 -28.60
C PRO A 207 13.47 18.47 -29.20
N ALA A 208 14.59 18.70 -29.90
CA ALA A 208 14.86 19.99 -30.55
C ALA A 208 13.87 20.30 -31.69
N THR A 209 13.12 19.30 -32.17
CA THR A 209 12.01 19.48 -33.11
C THR A 209 10.72 19.93 -32.45
N ALA A 210 10.58 19.77 -31.13
CA ALA A 210 9.40 20.20 -30.39
C ALA A 210 9.42 21.70 -30.12
N ALA A 211 8.23 22.32 -30.19
CA ALA A 211 8.06 23.74 -29.87
C ALA A 211 8.10 23.94 -28.34
N ILE A 212 8.91 24.90 -27.89
CA ILE A 212 8.98 25.30 -26.47
C ILE A 212 7.60 25.69 -25.91
N SER A 213 6.75 26.33 -26.72
CA SER A 213 5.38 26.70 -26.36
C SER A 213 4.46 25.51 -26.06
N GLY A 214 4.87 24.29 -26.45
CA GLY A 214 4.18 23.05 -26.07
C GLY A 214 4.41 22.64 -24.62
N VAL A 215 5.42 23.20 -23.95
CA VAL A 215 5.68 22.99 -22.52
C VAL A 215 4.83 24.00 -21.73
N ARG A 216 3.70 23.53 -21.22
CA ARG A 216 2.77 24.32 -20.40
C ARG A 216 2.73 23.72 -18.99
N LEU A 217 3.71 24.07 -18.18
CA LEU A 217 3.83 23.64 -16.80
C LEU A 217 3.70 24.84 -15.86
N ALA A 218 3.27 24.60 -14.63
CA ALA A 218 3.38 25.54 -13.51
C ALA A 218 3.72 24.77 -12.23
N VAL A 219 4.16 25.46 -11.19
CA VAL A 219 4.39 24.90 -9.85
C VAL A 219 3.66 25.78 -8.84
N PRO A 220 2.32 25.75 -8.77
CA PRO A 220 1.56 26.60 -7.85
C PRO A 220 1.88 26.31 -6.38
N ARG A 221 2.14 25.04 -6.06
CA ARG A 221 2.32 24.59 -4.68
C ARG A 221 3.46 23.58 -4.55
N LEU A 222 3.99 23.48 -3.34
CA LEU A 222 4.88 22.39 -2.92
C LEU A 222 4.44 21.82 -1.58
N SER A 223 4.87 20.59 -1.31
CA SER A 223 4.84 20.00 0.03
C SER A 223 6.20 20.20 0.68
N HIS A 224 6.22 20.91 1.81
CA HIS A 224 7.40 21.18 2.62
C HIS A 224 7.41 20.21 3.80
N TYR A 225 8.37 19.29 3.86
CA TYR A 225 8.46 18.34 4.96
C TYR A 225 9.07 19.06 6.16
N VAL A 226 8.33 19.10 7.26
CA VAL A 226 8.76 19.70 8.53
C VAL A 226 9.50 18.65 9.38
N LEU A 227 9.10 17.38 9.23
CA LEU A 227 9.77 16.20 9.79
C LEU A 227 10.33 15.39 8.62
N ALA A 228 11.55 14.89 8.73
CA ALA A 228 12.01 13.91 7.74
C ALA A 228 11.22 12.61 7.96
N PRO A 229 10.74 11.94 6.89
CA PRO A 229 10.25 10.57 7.02
C PRO A 229 11.29 9.66 7.73
N ASP A 230 12.58 9.96 7.54
CA ASP A 230 13.72 9.16 8.00
C ASP A 230 14.48 9.78 9.18
N GLU A 231 13.87 10.70 9.95
CA GLU A 231 14.57 11.31 11.09
C GLU A 231 14.69 10.32 12.25
N ALA A 232 15.75 9.50 12.20
CA ALA A 232 16.94 9.83 12.96
C ALA A 232 18.16 8.94 12.69
N GLU A 233 19.32 9.58 12.60
CA GLU A 233 20.63 8.93 12.84
C GLU A 233 21.75 9.95 13.17
N ALA A 234 21.60 11.24 12.83
CA ALA A 234 22.75 12.16 12.80
C ALA A 234 23.16 12.88 14.11
N GLN A 235 22.52 12.66 15.27
CA GLN A 235 22.85 13.48 16.47
C GLN A 235 23.05 12.76 17.80
N GLY A 236 23.04 11.41 17.85
CA GLY A 236 23.48 10.69 19.07
C GLY A 236 22.75 11.05 20.37
N PHE A 237 21.60 11.72 20.28
CA PHE A 237 20.68 11.91 21.39
C PHE A 237 19.70 10.74 21.40
N SER A 238 19.48 10.17 22.57
CA SER A 238 18.36 9.27 22.84
C SER A 238 17.03 9.99 22.54
N LYS A 239 16.59 9.91 21.29
CA LYS A 239 15.23 10.06 20.72
C LYS A 239 15.36 10.04 19.19
N VAL A 240 15.62 8.84 18.69
CA VAL A 240 15.74 8.47 17.28
C VAL A 240 14.60 7.50 16.99
N GLY A 241 13.78 7.67 15.95
CA GLY A 241 12.69 6.73 15.66
C GLY A 241 11.55 6.78 16.69
N GLU A 242 10.62 7.72 16.50
CA GLU A 242 9.62 8.13 17.50
C GLU A 242 8.57 7.07 17.87
N ALA A 243 8.66 5.85 17.34
CA ALA A 243 7.87 4.72 17.81
C ALA A 243 8.06 4.55 19.33
N GLY A 244 6.96 4.37 20.07
CA GLY A 244 7.05 4.21 21.52
C GLY A 244 7.95 3.03 21.92
N SER A 245 8.63 3.12 23.07
CA SER A 245 9.65 2.15 23.48
C SER A 245 9.14 0.71 23.74
N CYS A 246 7.83 0.50 23.74
CA CYS A 246 7.20 -0.81 23.86
C CYS A 246 7.11 -1.56 22.52
N GLU A 247 7.33 -0.86 21.39
CA GLU A 247 7.30 -1.45 20.07
C GLU A 247 8.45 -2.44 19.87
N VAL A 248 8.17 -3.51 19.13
CA VAL A 248 9.15 -4.57 18.89
C VAL A 248 9.65 -4.46 17.46
N ASP A 249 10.96 -4.35 17.28
CA ASP A 249 11.57 -4.37 15.96
C ASP A 249 11.24 -5.69 15.23
N VAL A 250 10.77 -5.59 13.99
CA VAL A 250 10.42 -6.77 13.17
C VAL A 250 11.62 -7.72 13.01
N MET A 251 12.84 -7.20 13.05
CA MET A 251 14.06 -8.00 12.96
C MET A 251 14.33 -8.87 14.19
N CYS A 252 13.59 -8.66 15.29
CA CYS A 252 13.57 -9.55 16.45
C CYS A 252 12.61 -10.74 16.26
N LYS A 253 11.93 -10.83 15.12
CA LYS A 253 10.89 -11.83 14.80
C LYS A 253 11.23 -12.57 13.49
N PRO A 254 12.23 -13.48 13.52
CA PRO A 254 12.65 -14.21 12.32
C PRO A 254 11.49 -14.96 11.63
N GLU A 255 10.50 -15.41 12.38
CA GLU A 255 9.31 -16.10 11.89
C GLU A 255 8.33 -15.19 11.10
N TYR A 256 8.53 -13.87 11.12
CA TYR A 256 7.72 -12.87 10.38
C TYR A 256 8.47 -12.20 9.21
N LEU A 257 9.68 -12.65 8.86
CA LEU A 257 10.47 -12.02 7.79
C LEU A 257 9.80 -12.09 6.41
N SER A 258 8.94 -13.08 6.16
CA SER A 258 8.15 -13.13 4.93
C SER A 258 7.09 -12.02 4.90
N GLN A 259 6.40 -11.77 6.01
CA GLN A 259 5.38 -10.72 6.12
C GLN A 259 6.04 -9.34 6.09
N SER A 260 7.20 -9.20 6.74
CA SER A 260 8.05 -8.00 6.68
C SER A 260 8.37 -7.56 5.24
N ARG A 261 8.66 -8.51 4.35
CA ARG A 261 8.94 -8.25 2.92
C ARG A 261 7.69 -7.96 2.08
N SER A 262 6.49 -8.03 2.66
CA SER A 262 5.23 -7.67 2.02
C SER A 262 4.69 -6.29 2.44
N VAL A 263 5.22 -5.71 3.52
CA VAL A 263 4.74 -4.44 4.09
C VAL A 263 5.67 -3.30 3.69
N ALA A 264 5.08 -2.19 3.25
CA ALA A 264 5.80 -0.96 2.92
C ALA A 264 5.29 0.22 3.74
N ARG A 265 6.19 1.15 4.03
CA ARG A 265 5.82 2.49 4.51
C ARG A 265 5.30 3.31 3.34
N MET A 266 4.24 4.08 3.57
CA MET A 266 3.58 4.92 2.57
C MET A 266 3.81 6.39 2.89
N ILE A 267 4.15 7.17 1.86
CA ILE A 267 4.16 8.63 1.90
C ILE A 267 3.31 9.14 0.75
N TYR A 268 2.30 9.96 1.02
CA TYR A 268 1.41 10.51 -0.01
C TYR A 268 1.05 11.96 0.30
N VAL A 269 0.50 12.63 -0.70
CA VAL A 269 0.09 14.04 -0.61
C VAL A 269 -1.42 14.16 -0.68
N ARG A 270 -1.99 14.87 0.29
CA ARG A 270 -3.38 15.35 0.27
C ARG A 270 -3.37 16.86 0.41
N GLU A 271 -3.95 17.55 -0.58
CA GLU A 271 -4.04 19.03 -0.58
C GLU A 271 -2.69 19.75 -0.39
N GLY A 272 -1.58 19.13 -0.83
CA GLY A 272 -0.22 19.66 -0.68
C GLY A 272 0.45 19.37 0.67
N LYS A 273 -0.26 18.75 1.61
CA LYS A 273 0.31 18.25 2.87
C LYS A 273 0.73 16.78 2.68
N SER A 274 1.80 16.37 3.35
CA SER A 274 2.31 15.00 3.25
C SER A 274 2.02 14.20 4.51
N TYR A 275 1.65 12.94 4.32
CA TYR A 275 1.18 12.04 5.37
C TYR A 275 1.87 10.68 5.30
N LEU A 276 1.91 10.00 6.44
CA LEU A 276 2.47 8.65 6.60
C LEU A 276 1.37 7.62 6.87
N CYS A 277 1.46 6.47 6.21
CA CYS A 277 0.71 5.26 6.54
C CYS A 277 1.56 4.01 6.26
N SER A 278 0.95 2.84 6.39
CA SER A 278 1.51 1.53 6.02
C SER A 278 0.58 0.85 5.01
N GLY A 279 1.13 -0.10 4.25
CA GLY A 279 0.32 -0.96 3.39
C GLY A 279 0.98 -2.29 3.11
N THR A 280 0.20 -3.24 2.61
CA THR A 280 0.61 -4.65 2.43
C THR A 280 0.36 -5.10 0.99
N LEU A 281 1.40 -5.64 0.36
CA LEU A 281 1.32 -6.28 -0.95
C LEU A 281 0.57 -7.62 -0.85
N LEU A 282 -0.43 -7.83 -1.69
CA LEU A 282 -1.28 -9.02 -1.69
C LEU A 282 -1.05 -9.85 -2.96
N ASN A 283 -1.08 -11.17 -2.79
CA ASN A 283 -1.11 -12.10 -3.91
C ASN A 283 -2.51 -12.23 -4.49
N ASP A 284 -2.58 -12.58 -5.78
CA ASP A 284 -3.80 -13.07 -6.43
C ASP A 284 -3.75 -14.61 -6.60
N ILE A 285 -4.90 -15.24 -6.87
CA ILE A 285 -5.04 -16.69 -6.95
C ILE A 285 -4.14 -17.33 -8.02
N ARG A 286 -3.75 -16.58 -9.06
CA ARG A 286 -2.86 -17.04 -10.14
C ARG A 286 -1.39 -16.77 -9.86
N SER A 287 -1.07 -16.09 -8.75
CA SER A 287 0.28 -15.64 -8.44
C SER A 287 0.91 -14.85 -9.59
N SER A 288 0.13 -13.94 -10.17
CA SER A 288 0.52 -13.25 -11.41
C SER A 288 1.68 -12.26 -11.25
N GLY A 289 2.04 -11.91 -10.01
CA GLY A 289 2.98 -10.82 -9.72
C GLY A 289 2.37 -9.42 -9.90
N THR A 290 1.07 -9.31 -10.15
CA THR A 290 0.40 -8.00 -10.19
C THR A 290 0.48 -7.34 -8.80
N PRO A 291 0.99 -6.09 -8.67
CA PRO A 291 1.26 -5.47 -7.37
C PRO A 291 0.01 -4.87 -6.74
N TYR A 292 -0.91 -5.74 -6.35
CA TYR A 292 -2.07 -5.39 -5.55
C TYR A 292 -1.65 -5.02 -4.13
N PHE A 293 -2.13 -3.88 -3.65
CA PHE A 293 -1.66 -3.28 -2.41
C PHE A 293 -2.85 -2.84 -1.57
N LEU A 294 -2.92 -3.35 -0.34
CA LEU A 294 -3.96 -3.06 0.64
C LEU A 294 -3.45 -2.01 1.62
N SER A 295 -4.28 -1.00 1.89
CA SER A 295 -4.09 0.03 2.91
C SER A 295 -5.46 0.50 3.43
N ALA A 296 -5.48 1.61 4.16
CA ALA A 296 -6.67 2.17 4.78
C ALA A 296 -7.30 3.28 3.93
N HIS A 297 -8.64 3.34 3.91
CA HIS A 297 -9.40 4.38 3.21
C HIS A 297 -9.09 5.77 3.78
N HIS A 298 -8.99 5.91 5.10
CA HIS A 298 -8.67 7.20 5.72
C HIS A 298 -7.27 7.70 5.34
N CYS A 299 -6.35 6.82 4.88
CA CYS A 299 -5.08 7.23 4.30
C CYS A 299 -5.26 7.69 2.84
N ILE A 300 -5.76 6.79 1.98
CA ILE A 300 -5.95 7.06 0.55
C ILE A 300 -7.38 6.70 0.17
N SER A 301 -8.16 7.74 -0.12
CA SER A 301 -9.57 7.63 -0.52
C SER A 301 -9.81 8.10 -1.96
N THR A 302 -8.84 8.80 -2.56
CA THR A 302 -8.95 9.36 -3.91
C THR A 302 -7.83 8.90 -4.83
N GLN A 303 -8.09 8.94 -6.14
CA GLN A 303 -7.08 8.62 -7.15
C GLN A 303 -5.94 9.65 -7.16
N ALA A 304 -6.18 10.92 -6.83
CA ALA A 304 -5.14 11.94 -6.76
C ALA A 304 -4.09 11.62 -5.67
N GLU A 305 -4.55 11.20 -4.49
CA GLU A 305 -3.68 10.74 -3.41
C GLU A 305 -2.90 9.49 -3.82
N ALA A 306 -3.59 8.50 -4.41
CA ALA A 306 -2.96 7.27 -4.90
C ALA A 306 -1.88 7.57 -5.97
N SER A 307 -2.12 8.52 -6.87
CA SER A 307 -1.14 8.95 -7.88
C SER A 307 0.08 9.64 -7.29
N SER A 308 -0.01 10.16 -6.06
CA SER A 308 1.11 10.78 -5.34
C SER A 308 1.91 9.82 -4.46
N LEU A 309 1.47 8.55 -4.34
CA LEU A 309 2.01 7.59 -3.40
C LEU A 309 3.48 7.25 -3.70
N ILE A 310 4.29 7.35 -2.65
CA ILE A 310 5.65 6.82 -2.54
C ILE A 310 5.59 5.63 -1.58
N THR A 311 6.29 4.54 -1.92
CA THR A 311 6.41 3.36 -1.06
C THR A 311 7.87 3.06 -0.74
N ASP A 312 8.14 2.82 0.55
CA ASP A 312 9.46 2.41 1.04
C ASP A 312 9.41 0.96 1.48
N TRP A 313 10.18 0.14 0.77
CA TRP A 313 10.30 -1.29 0.97
C TRP A 313 11.55 -1.59 1.76
N PHE A 314 11.46 -2.63 2.59
CA PHE A 314 12.56 -3.06 3.46
C PHE A 314 13.09 -1.94 4.38
N TYR A 315 12.26 -0.92 4.66
CA TYR A 315 12.56 0.17 5.58
C TYR A 315 12.43 -0.32 7.03
N ARG A 316 13.44 -1.07 7.48
CA ARG A 316 13.49 -1.74 8.78
C ARG A 316 14.92 -1.70 9.30
N SER A 317 15.12 -2.02 10.57
CA SER A 317 16.48 -2.11 11.11
C SER A 317 17.31 -3.15 10.35
N THR A 318 18.64 -3.00 10.34
CA THR A 318 19.56 -4.00 9.78
C THR A 318 19.54 -5.31 10.58
N ALA A 319 19.43 -5.20 11.91
CA ALA A 319 19.22 -6.30 12.84
C ALA A 319 18.39 -5.84 14.05
N CYS A 320 17.91 -6.81 14.84
CA CYS A 320 17.06 -6.58 16.02
C CYS A 320 17.62 -5.45 16.92
N ASN A 321 16.84 -4.38 17.07
CA ASN A 321 17.08 -3.23 17.94
C ASN A 321 18.37 -2.45 17.65
N THR A 322 18.91 -2.56 16.43
CA THR A 322 20.08 -1.75 16.02
C THR A 322 19.70 -0.29 15.75
N GLY A 323 18.47 -0.03 15.30
CA GLY A 323 18.03 1.31 14.90
C GLY A 323 18.65 1.82 13.60
N THR A 324 19.61 1.09 13.01
CA THR A 324 20.23 1.44 11.73
C THR A 324 19.38 0.94 10.58
N VAL A 325 19.04 1.83 9.64
CA VAL A 325 18.24 1.52 8.45
C VAL A 325 18.95 0.44 7.63
N ASN A 326 18.18 -0.56 7.19
CA ASN A 326 18.65 -1.57 6.24
C ASN A 326 19.17 -0.91 4.95
N ALA A 327 20.44 -1.13 4.61
CA ALA A 327 21.05 -0.62 3.37
C ALA A 327 20.35 -1.10 2.09
N GLY A 328 19.58 -2.20 2.17
CA GLY A 328 18.72 -2.68 1.10
C GLY A 328 17.34 -2.01 1.00
N ALA A 329 17.06 -0.97 1.80
CA ALA A 329 15.82 -0.21 1.72
C ALA A 329 15.67 0.42 0.32
N GLN A 330 14.48 0.33 -0.26
CA GLN A 330 14.22 0.77 -1.62
C GLN A 330 12.93 1.58 -1.71
N ARG A 331 13.04 2.77 -2.29
CA ARG A 331 11.92 3.67 -2.55
C ARG A 331 11.36 3.45 -3.97
N ARG A 332 10.03 3.56 -4.11
CA ARG A 332 9.31 3.59 -5.39
C ARG A 332 8.38 4.80 -5.42
N THR A 333 8.32 5.49 -6.55
CA THR A 333 7.69 6.84 -6.65
C THR A 333 6.58 6.95 -7.68
N GLY A 334 6.23 5.86 -8.37
CA GLY A 334 5.30 5.87 -9.49
C GLY A 334 3.81 5.97 -9.14
N GLY A 335 3.47 6.05 -7.84
CA GLY A 335 2.09 6.07 -7.38
C GLY A 335 1.35 4.75 -7.62
N ALA A 336 0.02 4.84 -7.54
CA ALA A 336 -0.88 3.70 -7.71
C ALA A 336 -2.14 4.06 -8.49
N THR A 337 -2.80 3.04 -9.02
CA THR A 337 -4.19 3.10 -9.51
C THR A 337 -5.10 2.65 -8.39
N LEU A 338 -6.02 3.50 -7.94
CA LEU A 338 -7.01 3.16 -6.92
C LEU A 338 -8.07 2.25 -7.54
N LEU A 339 -8.25 1.05 -6.99
CA LEU A 339 -9.17 0.04 -7.52
C LEU A 339 -10.48 0.00 -6.73
N TYR A 340 -10.37 0.09 -5.40
CA TYR A 340 -11.51 0.09 -4.49
C TYR A 340 -11.18 0.90 -3.24
N ALA A 341 -12.10 1.75 -2.81
CA ALA A 341 -11.98 2.49 -1.56
C ALA A 341 -13.35 2.56 -0.88
N THR A 342 -13.41 2.26 0.42
CA THR A 342 -14.65 2.38 1.20
C THR A 342 -14.38 2.75 2.65
N ALA A 343 -15.18 3.67 3.19
CA ALA A 343 -15.17 3.97 4.62
C ALA A 343 -15.77 2.84 5.47
N THR A 344 -16.65 1.99 4.92
CA THR A 344 -17.41 0.97 5.67
C THR A 344 -16.52 -0.01 6.43
N THR A 345 -15.44 -0.45 5.79
CA THR A 345 -14.39 -1.31 6.37
C THR A 345 -13.07 -0.57 6.45
N ASP A 346 -13.07 0.74 6.23
CA ASP A 346 -11.88 1.58 6.06
C ASP A 346 -10.84 0.99 5.09
N THR A 347 -11.28 0.47 3.95
CA THR A 347 -10.40 -0.26 3.03
C THR A 347 -9.99 0.63 1.86
N SER A 348 -8.69 0.70 1.57
CA SER A 348 -8.12 1.22 0.33
C SER A 348 -7.35 0.10 -0.37
N PHE A 349 -7.76 -0.25 -1.59
CA PHE A 349 -7.16 -1.28 -2.39
C PHE A 349 -6.76 -0.71 -3.73
N MET A 350 -5.49 -0.88 -4.08
CA MET A 350 -4.86 -0.23 -5.21
C MET A 350 -3.93 -1.20 -5.94
N ARG A 351 -3.55 -0.84 -7.16
CA ARG A 351 -2.45 -1.49 -7.90
C ARG A 351 -1.31 -0.49 -8.03
N LEU A 352 -0.13 -0.82 -7.53
CA LEU A 352 1.06 0.02 -7.71
C LEU A 352 1.39 0.13 -9.20
N ASN A 353 1.81 1.31 -9.65
CA ASN A 353 2.13 1.54 -11.07
C ASN A 353 3.54 1.04 -11.42
N GLU A 354 4.44 0.97 -10.43
CA GLU A 354 5.77 0.40 -10.55
C GLU A 354 5.80 -1.02 -9.97
N ALA A 355 6.64 -1.88 -10.55
CA ALA A 355 6.94 -3.16 -9.95
C ALA A 355 7.63 -2.96 -8.58
N PRO A 356 7.19 -3.71 -7.54
CA PRO A 356 7.91 -3.74 -6.27
C PRO A 356 9.36 -4.22 -6.45
N PRO A 357 10.27 -3.87 -5.53
CA PRO A 357 11.67 -4.28 -5.63
C PRO A 357 11.86 -5.81 -5.58
N PRO A 358 12.95 -6.35 -6.13
CA PRO A 358 13.32 -7.76 -5.93
C PRO A 358 13.41 -8.12 -4.43
N GLY A 359 13.07 -9.37 -4.09
CA GLY A 359 13.10 -9.89 -2.72
C GLY A 359 11.80 -9.68 -1.91
N ILE A 360 10.81 -8.98 -2.46
CA ILE A 360 9.47 -8.85 -1.89
C ILE A 360 8.74 -10.19 -1.78
N VAL A 361 7.69 -10.20 -0.95
CA VAL A 361 6.71 -11.30 -0.91
C VAL A 361 5.32 -10.72 -1.11
N TYR A 362 4.51 -11.37 -1.95
CA TYR A 362 3.08 -11.09 -2.04
C TYR A 362 2.37 -11.88 -0.94
N ALA A 363 1.79 -11.18 0.03
CA ALA A 363 1.13 -11.82 1.16
C ALA A 363 -0.09 -12.62 0.70
N GLY A 364 -0.28 -13.79 1.31
CA GLY A 364 -1.53 -14.53 1.19
C GLY A 364 -2.63 -13.80 1.94
N SER A 365 -3.88 -14.09 1.59
CA SER A 365 -5.05 -13.53 2.28
C SER A 365 -6.04 -14.62 2.65
N TYR A 366 -6.72 -14.46 3.79
CA TYR A 366 -7.75 -15.37 4.25
C TYR A 366 -9.05 -14.58 4.41
N PHE A 367 -10.10 -15.09 3.77
CA PHE A 367 -11.42 -14.46 3.71
C PHE A 367 -12.50 -15.42 4.21
N GLY A 368 -12.13 -16.39 5.04
CA GLY A 368 -13.06 -17.27 5.73
C GLY A 368 -13.45 -16.76 7.12
N SER A 369 -14.14 -17.60 7.88
CA SER A 369 -14.60 -17.26 9.23
C SER A 369 -13.45 -17.14 10.23
N LEU A 370 -13.55 -16.16 11.12
CA LEU A 370 -12.69 -15.95 12.28
C LEU A 370 -13.52 -16.03 13.57
N ALA A 371 -12.87 -16.35 14.69
CA ALA A 371 -13.50 -16.38 16.00
C ALA A 371 -12.68 -15.58 17.02
N PRO A 372 -13.32 -14.98 18.04
CA PRO A 372 -12.60 -14.45 19.19
C PRO A 372 -11.66 -15.48 19.83
N GLY A 373 -10.53 -15.00 20.36
CA GLY A 373 -9.47 -15.81 20.97
C GLY A 373 -8.35 -16.22 20.02
N LEU A 374 -8.50 -16.01 18.70
CA LEU A 374 -7.42 -16.30 17.74
C LEU A 374 -6.22 -15.37 17.97
N SER A 375 -5.02 -15.95 17.96
CA SER A 375 -3.77 -15.18 17.96
C SER A 375 -3.51 -14.60 16.57
N VAL A 376 -3.16 -13.32 16.55
CA VAL A 376 -2.91 -12.55 15.34
C VAL A 376 -1.70 -11.63 15.55
N ALA A 377 -1.11 -11.17 14.46
CA ALA A 377 0.01 -10.23 14.53
C ALA A 377 -0.04 -9.18 13.42
N GLY A 378 0.45 -7.98 13.73
CA GLY A 378 0.63 -6.88 12.79
C GLY A 378 2.11 -6.66 12.48
N VAL A 379 2.39 -6.22 11.26
CA VAL A 379 3.71 -5.70 10.84
C VAL A 379 3.47 -4.33 10.23
N HIS A 380 4.10 -3.28 10.78
CA HIS A 380 3.67 -1.90 10.53
C HIS A 380 4.80 -0.88 10.73
N HIS A 381 4.56 0.38 10.33
CA HIS A 381 5.49 1.52 10.49
C HIS A 381 4.88 2.58 11.41
N PRO A 382 4.98 2.42 12.75
CA PRO A 382 4.45 3.37 13.69
C PRO A 382 5.23 4.69 13.58
N LYS A 383 4.49 5.80 13.44
CA LYS A 383 4.98 7.17 13.16
C LYS A 383 5.86 7.29 11.91
N GLY A 384 5.78 6.30 11.01
CA GLY A 384 6.67 6.16 9.86
C GLY A 384 8.10 5.71 10.22
N ASP A 385 8.33 5.24 11.44
CA ASP A 385 9.62 4.69 11.87
C ASP A 385 9.93 3.34 11.18
N LEU A 386 11.13 2.82 11.43
CA LEU A 386 11.55 1.47 11.07
C LEU A 386 10.49 0.44 11.44
N GLN A 387 10.27 -0.51 10.54
CA GLN A 387 9.20 -1.50 10.66
C GLN A 387 9.22 -2.25 12.00
N LYS A 388 8.05 -2.31 12.64
CA LYS A 388 7.82 -2.98 13.92
C LYS A 388 6.85 -4.15 13.77
N PHE A 389 6.72 -4.88 14.86
CA PHE A 389 5.88 -6.06 15.03
C PHE A 389 5.04 -5.93 16.29
N SER A 390 3.78 -6.34 16.20
CA SER A 390 2.88 -6.44 17.35
C SER A 390 2.13 -7.76 17.31
N GLN A 391 1.94 -8.39 18.47
CA GLN A 391 1.20 -9.64 18.61
C GLN A 391 0.07 -9.47 19.62
N GLY A 392 -1.09 -10.02 19.29
CA GLY A 392 -2.28 -9.91 20.12
C GLY A 392 -3.29 -11.01 19.86
N VAL A 393 -4.51 -10.75 20.32
CA VAL A 393 -5.64 -11.65 20.21
C VAL A 393 -6.86 -10.92 19.65
N LEU A 394 -7.64 -11.60 18.80
CA LEU A 394 -8.94 -11.12 18.37
C LEU A 394 -9.92 -11.19 19.55
N LEU A 395 -10.39 -10.03 20.04
CA LEU A 395 -11.31 -9.97 21.17
C LEU A 395 -12.76 -10.10 20.75
N ARG A 396 -13.16 -9.40 19.69
CA ARG A 396 -14.54 -9.33 19.21
C ARG A 396 -14.63 -8.74 17.81
N PHE A 397 -15.80 -8.85 17.21
CA PHE A 397 -16.19 -8.06 16.04
C PHE A 397 -16.71 -6.69 16.49
N SER A 398 -16.58 -5.71 15.60
CA SER A 398 -17.09 -4.35 15.83
C SER A 398 -17.54 -3.68 14.54
N THR A 399 -18.27 -2.59 14.71
CA THR A 399 -18.62 -1.66 13.64
C THR A 399 -18.21 -0.27 14.09
N CYS A 400 -17.43 0.43 13.27
CA CYS A 400 -16.97 1.78 13.55
C CYS A 400 -17.77 2.80 12.75
N SER A 401 -18.10 3.92 13.39
CA SER A 401 -18.73 5.09 12.77
C SER A 401 -17.98 6.33 13.25
N GLY A 402 -17.34 7.02 12.30
CA GLY A 402 -16.36 8.05 12.64
C GLY A 402 -15.30 7.49 13.58
N GLU A 403 -15.07 8.16 14.69
CA GLU A 403 -14.06 7.80 15.68
C GLU A 403 -14.58 6.86 16.78
N THR A 404 -15.74 6.22 16.62
CA THR A 404 -16.32 5.36 17.67
C THR A 404 -16.62 3.97 17.13
N CYS A 405 -16.19 2.94 17.87
CA CYS A 405 -16.38 1.54 17.50
C CYS A 405 -17.23 0.80 18.53
N TYR A 406 -18.32 0.20 18.06
CA TYR A 406 -19.30 -0.52 18.89
C TYR A 406 -19.15 -2.03 18.73
N ALA A 407 -19.50 -2.80 19.76
CA ALA A 407 -19.52 -4.25 19.66
C ALA A 407 -20.52 -4.74 18.62
N SER A 408 -20.12 -5.78 17.90
CA SER A 408 -20.91 -6.42 16.87
C SER A 408 -20.65 -7.93 16.87
N ASN A 409 -21.30 -8.63 15.95
CA ASN A 409 -21.14 -10.07 15.73
C ASN A 409 -20.43 -10.36 14.39
N ALA A 410 -20.18 -11.64 14.12
CA ALA A 410 -19.46 -12.08 12.93
C ALA A 410 -20.23 -11.78 11.63
N GLU A 411 -21.55 -11.66 11.70
CA GLU A 411 -22.45 -11.42 10.58
C GLU A 411 -22.45 -9.95 10.16
N ASN A 412 -22.50 -9.02 11.13
CA ASN A 412 -22.71 -7.60 10.88
C ASN A 412 -21.47 -6.73 11.11
N GLY A 413 -20.48 -7.22 11.86
CA GLY A 413 -19.27 -6.46 12.17
C GLY A 413 -18.46 -6.15 10.91
N THR A 414 -17.97 -4.92 10.77
CA THR A 414 -17.09 -4.51 9.67
C THR A 414 -15.62 -4.42 10.08
N PHE A 415 -15.34 -4.56 11.38
CA PHE A 415 -14.01 -4.49 11.96
C PHE A 415 -13.75 -5.67 12.92
N LEU A 416 -12.47 -5.98 13.09
CA LEU A 416 -11.89 -6.88 14.07
C LEU A 416 -11.29 -6.04 15.20
N THR A 417 -11.71 -6.25 16.45
CA THR A 417 -11.13 -5.55 17.60
C THR A 417 -10.09 -6.42 18.28
N LEU A 418 -8.87 -5.90 18.42
CA LEU A 418 -7.72 -6.60 18.97
C LEU A 418 -7.30 -6.04 20.32
N GLY A 419 -6.78 -6.92 21.18
CA GLY A 419 -6.00 -6.56 22.35
C GLY A 419 -4.56 -7.04 22.17
N TRP A 420 -3.59 -6.16 22.40
CA TRP A 420 -2.17 -6.47 22.24
C TRP A 420 -1.60 -7.18 23.48
N GLN A 421 -0.67 -8.10 23.22
CA GLN A 421 0.13 -8.80 24.23
C GLN A 421 1.61 -8.42 24.13
N GLN A 422 2.05 -7.97 22.94
CA GLN A 422 3.38 -7.47 22.66
C GLN A 422 3.30 -6.38 21.59
N GLY A 423 4.04 -5.28 21.77
CA GLY A 423 3.92 -4.11 20.91
C GLY A 423 2.55 -3.45 20.99
N VAL A 424 2.35 -2.40 20.20
CA VAL A 424 1.06 -1.70 20.04
C VAL A 424 0.92 -1.26 18.58
N THR A 425 0.01 -0.35 18.27
CA THR A 425 0.15 0.46 17.06
C THR A 425 0.18 1.93 17.44
N GLU A 426 0.75 2.76 16.56
CA GLU A 426 0.70 4.22 16.67
C GLU A 426 0.35 4.82 15.30
N GLY A 427 0.02 6.12 15.25
CA GLY A 427 -0.29 6.81 13.99
C GLY A 427 0.79 6.53 12.93
N GLY A 428 0.40 6.21 11.70
CA GLY A 428 1.31 5.75 10.62
C GLY A 428 1.30 4.23 10.42
N SER A 429 0.88 3.48 11.44
CA SER A 429 0.59 2.04 11.32
C SER A 429 -0.67 1.78 10.49
N SER A 430 -1.51 2.80 10.30
CA SER A 430 -2.76 2.74 9.53
C SER A 430 -2.57 2.07 8.17
N GLY A 431 -3.46 1.14 7.82
CA GLY A 431 -3.39 0.36 6.59
C GLY A 431 -2.46 -0.85 6.62
N SER A 432 -1.68 -1.06 7.68
CA SER A 432 -0.88 -2.29 7.85
C SER A 432 -1.75 -3.54 7.94
N GLY A 433 -1.25 -4.66 7.41
CA GLY A 433 -1.96 -5.93 7.39
C GLY A 433 -1.96 -6.65 8.74
N LEU A 434 -3.11 -7.22 9.12
CA LEU A 434 -3.24 -8.16 10.22
C LEU A 434 -3.10 -9.58 9.72
N PHE A 435 -2.19 -10.35 10.32
CA PHE A 435 -1.89 -11.71 9.92
C PHE A 435 -2.46 -12.73 10.90
N TYR A 436 -3.23 -13.68 10.37
CA TYR A 436 -3.67 -14.89 11.05
C TYR A 436 -2.91 -16.11 10.53
N THR A 437 -2.51 -17.01 11.44
CA THR A 437 -1.71 -18.19 11.10
C THR A 437 -2.62 -19.40 10.86
N ILE A 438 -2.48 -20.04 9.69
CA ILE A 438 -3.14 -21.31 9.36
C ILE A 438 -2.05 -22.30 8.92
N GLY A 439 -1.85 -23.35 9.72
CA GLY A 439 -0.70 -24.24 9.55
C GLY A 439 0.61 -23.47 9.75
N GLU A 440 1.52 -23.54 8.78
CA GLU A 440 2.83 -22.87 8.82
C GLU A 440 2.83 -21.49 8.14
N LYS A 441 1.69 -21.08 7.57
CA LYS A 441 1.58 -19.86 6.77
C LYS A 441 0.71 -18.83 7.46
N ARG A 442 0.94 -17.56 7.10
CA ARG A 442 0.27 -16.39 7.66
C ARG A 442 -0.47 -15.64 6.56
N TYR A 443 -1.71 -15.27 6.82
CA TYR A 443 -2.63 -14.72 5.85
C TYR A 443 -3.20 -13.39 6.35
N VAL A 444 -3.27 -12.41 5.47
CA VAL A 444 -3.93 -11.12 5.75
C VAL A 444 -5.42 -11.37 5.97
N VAL A 445 -5.93 -10.86 7.10
CA VAL A 445 -7.35 -10.94 7.50
C VAL A 445 -7.99 -9.58 7.73
N GLY A 446 -7.21 -8.51 7.66
CA GLY A 446 -7.69 -7.14 7.79
C GLY A 446 -6.56 -6.13 7.67
N GLN A 447 -6.91 -4.85 7.72
CA GLN A 447 -5.97 -3.74 7.69
C GLN A 447 -6.28 -2.71 8.79
N LEU A 448 -5.26 -2.12 9.41
CA LEU A 448 -5.46 -1.24 10.57
C LEU A 448 -6.25 0.01 10.21
N PHE A 449 -7.36 0.24 10.91
CA PHE A 449 -8.08 1.53 10.91
C PHE A 449 -7.50 2.48 11.96
N GLY A 450 -7.21 1.96 13.14
CA GLY A 450 -6.66 2.68 14.27
C GLY A 450 -7.21 2.15 15.59
N GLY A 451 -6.97 2.88 16.66
CA GLY A 451 -7.43 2.48 17.99
C GLY A 451 -6.83 3.33 19.09
N ALA A 452 -7.03 2.88 20.33
CA ALA A 452 -6.59 3.61 21.52
C ALA A 452 -5.23 3.12 22.03
N SER A 453 -4.63 2.11 21.39
CA SER A 453 -3.36 1.59 21.85
C SER A 453 -2.24 2.63 21.66
N SER A 454 -1.30 2.61 22.60
CA SER A 454 -0.04 3.35 22.55
C SER A 454 0.88 2.77 23.61
N CYS A 455 2.17 3.11 23.62
CA CYS A 455 3.05 2.60 24.67
C CYS A 455 2.71 3.13 26.06
N GLN A 456 1.96 4.25 26.16
CA GLN A 456 1.41 4.76 27.41
C GLN A 456 0.03 4.13 27.74
N ASN A 457 -0.64 3.54 26.75
CA ASN A 457 -1.90 2.82 26.90
C ASN A 457 -1.85 1.43 26.22
N PRO A 458 -1.00 0.50 26.68
CA PRO A 458 -0.83 -0.80 26.03
C PRO A 458 -2.05 -1.73 26.15
N ALA A 459 -2.95 -1.43 27.09
CA ALA A 459 -4.25 -2.11 27.22
C ALA A 459 -5.31 -1.53 26.25
N GLY A 460 -5.00 -0.45 25.54
CA GLY A 460 -5.86 0.10 24.50
C GLY A 460 -6.09 -0.90 23.38
N VAL A 461 -7.31 -0.92 22.85
CA VAL A 461 -7.70 -1.83 21.76
C VAL A 461 -7.61 -1.14 20.41
N ASP A 462 -7.24 -1.92 19.41
CA ASP A 462 -7.21 -1.48 18.02
C ASP A 462 -8.25 -2.16 17.17
N GLN A 463 -8.59 -1.54 16.04
CA GLN A 463 -9.59 -1.99 15.10
C GLN A 463 -8.96 -2.16 13.72
N TYR A 464 -9.20 -3.32 13.13
CA TYR A 464 -8.77 -3.66 11.78
C TYR A 464 -10.00 -3.86 10.91
N GLY A 465 -10.07 -3.17 9.77
CA GLY A 465 -11.10 -3.38 8.77
C GLY A 465 -11.10 -4.84 8.31
N ARG A 466 -12.28 -5.44 8.19
CA ARG A 466 -12.41 -6.85 7.83
C ARG A 466 -12.11 -7.09 6.35
N PHE A 467 -11.03 -7.82 6.08
CA PHE A 467 -10.65 -8.16 4.71
C PHE A 467 -11.70 -9.05 4.04
N ASP A 468 -12.29 -9.99 4.77
CA ASP A 468 -13.29 -10.91 4.22
C ASP A 468 -14.56 -10.20 3.72
N SER A 469 -14.96 -9.10 4.38
CA SER A 469 -16.06 -8.24 3.95
C SER A 469 -15.70 -7.48 2.66
N ALA A 470 -14.56 -6.77 2.65
CA ALA A 470 -14.08 -6.05 1.47
C ALA A 470 -13.82 -6.97 0.26
N TYR A 471 -13.31 -8.18 0.51
CA TYR A 471 -13.10 -9.23 -0.47
C TYR A 471 -14.38 -9.67 -1.16
N ARG A 472 -15.39 -10.08 -0.40
CA ARG A 472 -16.66 -10.55 -0.95
C ARG A 472 -17.41 -9.46 -1.71
N ASN A 473 -17.33 -8.22 -1.23
CA ASN A 473 -17.99 -7.06 -1.81
C ASN A 473 -17.36 -6.58 -3.11
N SER A 474 -16.02 -6.52 -3.20
CA SER A 474 -15.37 -5.93 -4.38
C SER A 474 -13.99 -6.51 -4.69
N ILE A 475 -13.13 -6.77 -3.70
CA ILE A 475 -11.71 -7.10 -3.97
C ILE A 475 -11.54 -8.43 -4.74
N LYS A 476 -12.47 -9.38 -4.60
CA LYS A 476 -12.42 -10.69 -5.31
C LYS A 476 -12.26 -10.57 -6.82
N GLN A 477 -12.75 -9.51 -7.46
CA GLN A 477 -12.65 -9.34 -8.92
C GLN A 477 -11.21 -9.10 -9.42
N TRP A 478 -10.28 -8.80 -8.52
CA TRP A 478 -8.86 -8.64 -8.83
C TRP A 478 -7.99 -9.76 -8.28
N LEU A 479 -8.32 -10.25 -7.07
CA LEU A 479 -7.52 -11.29 -6.41
C LEU A 479 -7.97 -12.72 -6.76
N ASN A 480 -9.20 -12.91 -7.21
CA ASN A 480 -9.71 -14.18 -7.74
C ASN A 480 -10.55 -13.99 -9.02
N PRO A 481 -9.95 -13.43 -10.09
CA PRO A 481 -10.61 -13.13 -11.36
C PRO A 481 -10.78 -14.32 -12.30
#